data_AF-A0A645H9U5-F1
#
_entry.id   AF-A0A645H9U5-F1
#
_cell.length_a   1.000
_cell.length_b   1.000
_cell.length_c   1.000
_cell.angle_alpha   90.00
_cell.angle_beta   90.00
_cell.angle_gamma   90.00
#
_symmetry.space_group_name_H-M   'P 1'
#
loop_
_entity.id
_entity.type
_entity.pdbx_description
1 polymer ?
#
loop_
_entity_poly.entity_id
_entity_poly.type
_entity_poly.pdbx_seq_one_letter_code
_entity_poly.pdbx_strand_id
1 'polypeptide(L)'
;MLCFCDHDCLRCITYLATVKNDDELRKQSQQFYKNKFGLDILLFEIHCTGGHSEDILRLCRGCPWMKCCKEKGLSACSDCTEYPCKPLADYQEKYVNKCNQV
;
A
#
# COMPACT_ATOMS: atom_id res chain seq x y z
N MET A 1 -10.16 3.46 3.70
CA MET A 1 -10.17 3.48 2.22
C MET A 1 -9.36 2.30 1.78
N LEU A 2 -9.94 1.38 1.01
CA LEU A 2 -9.24 0.18 0.56
C LEU A 2 -8.48 0.48 -0.73
N CYS A 3 -7.29 -0.08 -0.86
CA CYS A 3 -6.54 -0.18 -2.12
C CYS A 3 -7.13 -1.29 -2.99
N PHE A 4 -6.66 -1.38 -4.23
CA PHE A 4 -6.98 -2.48 -5.16
C PHE A 4 -6.89 -3.89 -4.53
N CYS A 5 -5.92 -4.14 -3.64
CA CYS A 5 -5.66 -5.44 -3.00
C CYS A 5 -6.15 -5.55 -1.54
N ASP A 6 -7.10 -4.71 -1.12
CA ASP A 6 -7.70 -4.68 0.23
C ASP A 6 -6.79 -4.20 1.37
N HIS A 7 -5.62 -3.63 1.05
CA HIS A 7 -4.90 -2.83 2.03
C HIS A 7 -5.75 -1.64 2.46
N ASP A 8 -5.96 -1.48 3.76
CA ASP A 8 -6.68 -0.33 4.28
C ASP A 8 -5.72 0.83 4.53
N CYS A 9 -5.84 1.88 3.73
CA CYS A 9 -5.06 3.10 3.91
C CYS A 9 -5.24 3.70 5.31
N LEU A 10 -6.41 3.56 5.94
CA LEU A 10 -6.66 4.13 7.27
C LEU A 10 -5.84 3.44 8.38
N ARG A 11 -5.30 2.27 8.08
CA ARG A 11 -4.42 1.53 8.97
C ARG A 11 -2.95 1.73 8.61
N CYS A 12 -2.63 2.10 7.37
CA CYS A 12 -1.27 2.22 6.86
C CYS A 12 -0.52 3.43 7.46
N ILE A 13 0.62 3.20 8.11
CA ILE A 13 1.43 4.26 8.72
C ILE A 13 1.91 5.27 7.68
N THR A 14 2.34 4.85 6.48
CA THR A 14 2.78 5.76 5.40
C THR A 14 1.70 6.76 5.01
N TYR A 15 0.45 6.29 4.88
CA TYR A 15 -0.68 7.14 4.56
C TYR A 15 -0.98 8.08 5.73
N LEU A 16 -1.04 7.54 6.95
CA LEU A 16 -1.31 8.31 8.16
C LEU A 16 -0.27 9.41 8.39
N ALA A 17 1.00 9.12 8.15
CA ALA A 17 2.10 10.08 8.22
C ALA A 17 1.88 11.27 7.26
N THR A 18 1.35 11.00 6.08
CA THR A 18 1.05 12.02 5.07
C THR A 18 -0.15 12.87 5.48
N VAL A 19 -1.30 12.24 5.78
CA VAL A 19 -2.54 12.99 6.07
C VAL A 19 -2.52 13.72 7.39
N LYS A 20 -1.73 13.25 8.37
CA LYS A 20 -1.52 13.94 9.65
C LYS A 20 -0.34 14.90 9.63
N ASN A 21 0.44 14.89 8.56
CA ASN A 21 1.72 15.57 8.47
C ASN A 21 2.65 15.27 9.67
N ASP A 22 2.86 14.00 9.95
CA ASP A 22 3.53 13.51 11.17
C ASP A 22 4.89 12.87 10.84
N ASP A 23 5.97 13.54 11.24
CA ASP A 23 7.35 13.10 10.98
C ASP A 23 7.76 11.87 11.80
N GLU A 24 7.15 11.62 12.96
CA GLU A 24 7.45 10.43 13.75
C GLU A 24 6.87 9.18 13.07
N LEU A 25 5.66 9.29 12.50
CA LEU A 25 5.10 8.24 11.65
C LEU A 25 5.93 8.04 10.38
N ARG A 26 6.49 9.10 9.79
CA ARG A 26 7.43 8.96 8.65
C ARG A 26 8.67 8.16 9.03
N LYS A 27 9.29 8.46 10.18
CA LYS A 27 10.48 7.75 10.69
C LYS A 27 10.15 6.29 11.00
N GLN A 28 9.00 6.02 11.61
CA GLN A 28 8.53 4.66 11.88
C GLN A 28 8.39 3.86 10.58
N SER A 29 7.75 4.44 9.56
CA SER A 29 7.60 3.79 8.27
C SER A 29 8.94 3.61 7.53
N GLN A 30 9.85 4.58 7.60
CA GLN A 30 11.20 4.46 7.05
C GLN A 30 11.94 3.27 7.68
N GLN A 31 11.94 3.19 9.01
CA GLN A 31 12.60 2.12 9.74
C GLN A 31 12.00 0.76 9.40
N PHE A 32 10.69 0.68 9.21
CA PHE A 32 10.02 -0.53 8.74
C PHE A 32 10.57 -0.99 7.38
N TYR A 33 10.61 -0.11 6.38
CA TYR A 33 11.11 -0.46 5.04
C TYR A 33 12.59 -0.82 5.04
N LYS A 34 13.40 -0.11 5.84
CA LYS A 34 14.82 -0.40 6.03
C LYS A 34 15.02 -1.80 6.63
N ASN A 35 14.30 -2.13 7.70
CA ASN A 35 14.47 -3.40 8.41
C ASN A 35 13.90 -4.60 7.67
N LYS A 36 12.73 -4.46 7.02
CA LYS A 36 12.06 -5.59 6.37
C LYS A 36 12.55 -5.86 4.96
N PHE A 37 12.98 -4.82 4.24
CA PHE A 37 13.32 -4.93 2.82
C PHE A 37 14.71 -4.41 2.48
N GLY A 38 15.48 -3.90 3.45
CA GLY A 38 16.79 -3.28 3.19
C GLY A 38 16.69 -1.97 2.41
N LEU A 39 15.50 -1.34 2.40
CA LEU A 39 15.24 -0.15 1.60
C LEU A 39 15.40 1.11 2.46
N ASP A 40 16.51 1.81 2.29
CA ASP A 40 16.69 3.14 2.88
C ASP A 40 15.97 4.19 2.02
N ILE A 41 14.80 4.61 2.47
CA ILE A 41 13.93 5.58 1.78
C ILE A 41 14.09 6.92 2.48
N LEU A 42 14.29 8.01 1.76
CA LEU A 42 14.42 9.33 2.38
C LEU A 42 13.11 9.73 3.06
N LEU A 43 13.20 10.47 4.16
CA LEU A 43 12.01 10.77 4.98
C LEU A 43 10.93 11.51 4.18
N PHE A 44 11.32 12.43 3.29
CA PHE A 44 10.38 13.17 2.43
C PHE A 44 9.76 12.30 1.32
N GLU A 45 10.36 11.15 0.99
CA GLU A 45 9.81 10.17 0.05
C GLU A 45 8.79 9.22 0.73
N ILE A 46 8.70 9.23 2.07
CA ILE A 46 7.62 8.59 2.81
C ILE A 46 6.37 9.47 2.70
N HIS A 47 5.76 9.40 1.52
CA HIS A 47 4.60 10.17 1.15
C HIS A 47 3.61 9.29 0.37
N CYS A 48 2.33 9.32 0.76
CA CYS A 48 1.26 8.58 0.12
C CYS A 48 -0.10 9.20 0.47
N THR A 49 -0.86 9.60 -0.55
CA THR A 49 -2.21 10.15 -0.38
C THR A 49 -3.32 9.12 -0.60
N GLY A 50 -2.96 7.84 -0.80
CA GLY A 50 -3.88 6.70 -0.84
C GLY A 50 -3.67 5.80 -2.06
N GLY A 51 -3.98 4.50 -1.95
CA GLY A 51 -3.65 3.54 -3.01
C GLY A 51 -4.34 3.76 -4.37
N HIS A 52 -5.35 4.63 -4.43
CA HIS A 52 -6.06 5.03 -5.66
C HIS A 52 -5.69 6.45 -6.13
N SER A 53 -4.83 7.17 -5.41
CA SER A 53 -4.40 8.51 -5.80
C SER A 53 -3.24 8.48 -6.79
N GLU A 54 -2.92 9.64 -7.37
CA GLU A 54 -1.75 9.79 -8.24
C GLU A 54 -0.43 9.84 -7.44
N ASP A 55 -0.49 10.37 -6.21
CA ASP A 55 0.67 10.52 -5.34
C ASP A 55 0.73 9.39 -4.29
N ILE A 56 1.41 8.32 -4.69
CA ILE A 56 1.61 7.12 -3.90
C ILE A 56 3.09 6.88 -3.61
N LEU A 57 3.35 6.19 -2.50
CA LEU A 57 4.68 5.73 -2.12
C LEU A 57 5.36 5.05 -3.31
N ARG A 58 6.64 5.34 -3.55
CA ARG A 58 7.37 4.84 -4.73
C ARG A 58 7.28 3.31 -4.92
N LEU A 59 7.21 2.56 -3.83
CA LEU A 59 7.08 1.09 -3.85
C LEU A 59 5.73 0.60 -4.40
N CYS A 60 4.70 1.44 -4.35
CA CYS A 60 3.35 1.12 -4.83
C CYS A 60 3.12 1.49 -6.30
N ARG A 61 4.01 2.28 -6.93
CA ARG A 61 3.86 2.74 -8.34
C ARG A 61 3.79 1.59 -9.36
N GLY A 62 4.43 0.47 -9.06
CA GLY A 62 4.40 -0.75 -9.89
C GLY A 62 3.43 -1.82 -9.42
N CYS A 63 2.40 -1.47 -8.63
CA CYS A 63 1.48 -2.45 -8.04
C CYS A 63 0.83 -3.34 -9.11
N PRO A 64 1.05 -4.68 -9.07
CA PRO A 64 0.48 -5.59 -10.07
C PRO A 64 -1.04 -5.64 -10.03
N TRP A 65 -1.63 -5.45 -8.84
CA TRP A 65 -3.09 -5.42 -8.64
C TRP A 65 -3.73 -4.19 -9.28
N MET A 66 -3.09 -3.03 -9.15
CA MET A 66 -3.52 -1.81 -9.84
C MET A 66 -3.50 -2.01 -11.36
N LYS A 67 -2.41 -2.58 -11.90
CA LYS A 67 -2.28 -2.85 -13.34
C LYS A 67 -3.39 -3.79 -13.82
N CYS A 68 -3.60 -4.91 -13.13
CA CYS A 68 -4.63 -5.88 -13.47
C CYS A 68 -6.05 -5.29 -13.42
N CYS A 69 -6.38 -4.51 -12.39
CA CYS A 69 -7.68 -3.85 -12.30
C CYS A 69 -7.89 -2.84 -13.43
N LYS A 70 -6.88 -2.02 -13.75
CA LYS A 70 -6.92 -1.07 -14.87
C LYS A 70 -7.15 -1.77 -16.22
N GLU A 71 -6.46 -2.88 -16.48
CA GLU A 71 -6.61 -3.67 -17.70
C GLU A 71 -8.01 -4.32 -17.80
N LYS A 72 -8.60 -4.72 -16.67
CA LYS A 72 -9.95 -5.31 -16.60
C LYS A 72 -11.07 -4.25 -16.47
N GLY A 73 -10.75 -2.96 -16.37
CA GLY A 73 -11.73 -1.90 -16.12
C GLY A 73 -12.42 -1.97 -14.74
N LEU A 74 -11.74 -2.55 -13.75
CA LEU A 74 -12.25 -2.75 -12.39
C LEU A 74 -11.74 -1.67 -11.44
N SER A 75 -12.54 -1.34 -10.42
CA SER A 75 -12.13 -0.38 -9.40
C SER A 75 -11.26 -1.02 -8.33
N ALA A 76 -11.55 -2.26 -7.94
CA ALA A 76 -10.76 -3.04 -6.99
C ALA A 76 -10.72 -4.52 -7.36
N CYS A 77 -9.81 -5.29 -6.76
CA CYS A 77 -9.78 -6.74 -6.98
C CYS A 77 -11.06 -7.42 -6.51
N SER A 78 -11.73 -6.89 -5.49
CA SER A 78 -13.02 -7.37 -4.98
C SER A 78 -14.15 -7.36 -6.02
N ASP A 79 -14.02 -6.54 -7.06
CA ASP A 79 -15.00 -6.45 -8.16
C ASP A 79 -14.80 -7.55 -9.21
N CYS A 80 -13.69 -8.31 -9.12
CA CYS A 80 -13.37 -9.35 -10.08
C CYS A 80 -14.15 -10.64 -9.79
N THR A 81 -14.65 -11.29 -10.83
CA THR A 81 -15.35 -12.59 -10.72
C THR A 81 -14.46 -13.72 -10.21
N GLU A 82 -13.14 -13.58 -10.32
CA GLU A 82 -12.14 -14.54 -9.84
C GLU A 82 -11.68 -14.23 -8.41
N TYR A 83 -12.29 -13.29 -7.70
CA TYR A 83 -11.82 -12.82 -6.40
C TYR A 83 -12.09 -13.80 -5.24
N PRO A 84 -11.09 -14.06 -4.36
CA PRO A 84 -9.68 -13.74 -4.55
C PRO A 84 -9.02 -14.76 -5.49
N CYS A 85 -8.32 -14.27 -6.52
CA CYS A 85 -7.56 -15.17 -7.39
C CYS A 85 -6.32 -15.66 -6.64
N LYS A 86 -5.79 -16.84 -6.97
CA LYS A 86 -4.70 -17.46 -6.20
C LYS A 86 -3.51 -16.53 -5.92
N PRO A 87 -2.97 -15.77 -6.89
CA PRO A 87 -1.87 -14.84 -6.63
C PRO A 87 -2.21 -13.75 -5.61
N LEU A 88 -3.45 -13.25 -5.63
CA LEU A 88 -3.92 -12.24 -4.69
C LEU A 88 -4.10 -12.84 -3.30
N ALA A 89 -4.69 -14.03 -3.20
CA ALA A 89 -4.88 -14.73 -1.92
C ALA A 89 -3.53 -14.97 -1.21
N ASP A 90 -2.53 -15.48 -1.93
CA ASP A 90 -1.19 -15.73 -1.41
C ASP A 90 -0.50 -14.43 -0.94
N TYR A 91 -0.78 -13.30 -1.61
CA TYR A 91 -0.29 -11.98 -1.23
C TYR A 91 -1.02 -11.41 -0.01
N GLN A 92 -2.35 -11.53 0.03
CA GLN A 92 -3.20 -11.07 1.11
C GLN A 92 -2.84 -11.74 2.43
N GLU A 93 -2.63 -13.05 2.42
CA GLU A 93 -2.24 -13.83 3.59
C GLU A 93 -0.96 -13.29 4.24
N LYS A 94 0.01 -12.88 3.42
CA LYS A 94 1.35 -12.47 3.87
C LYS A 94 1.44 -11.00 4.27
N TYR A 95 0.78 -10.11 3.54
CA TYR A 95 1.09 -8.67 3.62
C TYR A 95 -0.09 -7.79 3.97
N VAL A 96 -1.30 -8.13 3.52
CA VAL A 96 -2.45 -7.21 3.59
C VAL A 96 -2.90 -7.01 5.02
N ASN A 97 -2.75 -5.77 5.51
CA ASN A 97 -3.09 -5.37 6.87
C ASN A 97 -2.37 -6.23 7.94
N LYS A 98 -1.11 -6.60 7.69
CA LYS A 98 -0.26 -7.37 8.62
C LYS A 98 0.91 -6.58 9.19
N CYS A 99 1.35 -5.52 8.51
CA CYS A 99 2.56 -4.79 8.87
C CYS A 99 2.50 -3.31 8.48
N ASN A 100 3.37 -2.49 9.07
CA ASN A 100 3.42 -1.04 8.88
C ASN A 100 2.06 -0.36 9.07
N GLN A 101 1.36 -0.75 10.13
CA GLN A 101 0.02 -0.30 10.43
C GLN A 101 -0.13 0.11 11.88
N VAL A 102 -1.18 0.91 12.16
CA VAL A 102 -1.69 1.15 13.51
C VAL A 102 -2.58 0.01 14.00
#